data_AF-A0A933AVW4-F1
#
_entry.id   AF-A0A933AVW4-F1
#
_cell.length_a   1.000
_cell.length_b   1.000
_cell.length_c   1.000
_cell.angle_alpha   90.00
_cell.angle_beta   90.00
_cell.angle_gamma   90.00
#
_symmetry.space_group_name_H-M   'P 1'
#
loop_
_entity.id
_entity.type
_entity.pdbx_description
1 polymer ?
#
loop_
_entity_poly.entity_id
_entity_poly.type
_entity_poly.pdbx_seq_one_letter_code
_entity_poly.pdbx_strand_id
1 'polypeptide(L)'
;RLVRPSRFFNAKAAKIKAFLGHLRGYGYDLDALFAHDVDALRKELLSIKGVGPETADSIILYGAHKPIFVIDAYTKQLMARLGLVSNGITYDDLQAFFEANLPRETALFQEYHAQIVHHCHNTCQKAPLCAGCPLVTHCDFVQMAPLPLLAVRPSP
;
A
#
# COMPACT_ATOMS: atom_id res chain seq x y z
N ARG A 1 -4.96 21.54 17.96
CA ARG A 1 -3.99 20.43 18.16
C ARG A 1 -4.68 19.06 17.94
N LEU A 2 -5.33 18.85 16.78
CA LEU A 2 -6.23 17.69 16.61
C LEU A 2 -5.51 16.39 16.19
N VAL A 3 -4.45 16.47 15.39
CA VAL A 3 -3.74 15.29 14.86
C VAL A 3 -2.46 14.92 15.62
N ARG A 4 -2.21 15.55 16.79
CA ARG A 4 -0.98 15.36 17.59
C ARG A 4 -0.74 13.91 18.06
N PRO A 5 -1.76 13.09 18.39
CA PRO A 5 -1.54 11.69 18.77
C PRO A 5 -0.96 10.83 17.63
N SER A 6 -1.03 11.30 16.38
CA SER A 6 -0.50 10.56 15.25
C SER A 6 1.01 10.78 15.07
N ARG A 7 1.73 9.71 14.69
CA ARG A 7 3.13 9.85 14.22
C ARG A 7 3.17 10.77 12.99
N PHE A 8 4.25 11.56 12.88
CA PHE A 8 4.47 12.53 11.80
C PHE A 8 3.37 13.59 11.65
N PHE A 9 2.77 14.02 12.78
CA PHE A 9 1.61 14.92 12.80
C PHE A 9 1.83 16.24 12.04
N ASN A 10 3.04 16.80 12.00
CA ASN A 10 3.33 18.03 11.26
C ASN A 10 3.13 17.83 9.75
N ALA A 11 3.70 16.76 9.19
CA ALA A 11 3.53 16.42 7.79
C ALA A 11 2.06 16.09 7.47
N LYS A 12 1.38 15.33 8.35
CA LYS A 12 -0.05 15.01 8.19
C LYS A 12 -0.92 16.26 8.20
N ALA A 13 -0.71 17.18 9.13
CA ALA A 13 -1.46 18.43 9.19
C ALA A 13 -1.27 19.27 7.92
N ALA A 14 -0.05 19.32 7.37
CA ALA A 14 0.22 20.02 6.12
C ALA A 14 -0.52 19.38 4.94
N LYS A 15 -0.48 18.05 4.81
CA LYS A 15 -1.20 17.30 3.76
C LYS A 15 -2.72 17.49 3.84
N ILE A 16 -3.30 17.38 5.04
CA ILE A 16 -4.74 17.60 5.25
C ILE A 16 -5.14 19.01 4.83
N LYS A 17 -4.37 20.03 5.22
CA LYS A 17 -4.65 21.42 4.82
C LYS A 17 -4.52 21.62 3.31
N ALA A 18 -3.52 21.00 2.68
CA ALA A 18 -3.36 21.06 1.23
C ALA A 18 -4.54 20.41 0.50
N PHE A 19 -4.95 19.21 0.94
CA PHE A 19 -6.13 18.52 0.41
C PHE A 19 -7.42 19.32 0.61
N LEU A 20 -7.67 19.87 1.79
CA LEU A 20 -8.84 20.74 2.02
C LEU A 20 -8.77 22.05 1.21
N GLY A 21 -7.57 22.57 0.95
CA GLY A 21 -7.37 23.71 0.06
C GLY A 21 -7.79 23.39 -1.36
N HIS A 22 -7.47 22.19 -1.85
CA HIS A 22 -7.90 21.67 -3.14
C HIS A 22 -9.42 21.42 -3.19
N LEU A 23 -9.95 20.72 -2.18
CA LEU A 23 -11.37 20.37 -2.09
C LEU A 23 -12.30 21.58 -1.98
N ARG A 24 -11.77 22.75 -1.59
CA ARG A 24 -12.52 24.01 -1.68
C ARG A 24 -13.03 24.30 -3.09
N GLY A 25 -12.30 23.91 -4.13
CA GLY A 25 -12.74 24.04 -5.54
C GLY A 25 -14.02 23.25 -5.85
N TYR A 26 -14.30 22.22 -5.07
CA TYR A 26 -15.50 21.39 -5.12
C TYR A 26 -16.53 21.77 -4.04
N GLY A 27 -16.39 22.93 -3.40
CA GLY A 27 -17.30 23.33 -2.31
C GLY A 27 -17.22 22.40 -1.09
N TYR A 28 -16.08 21.73 -0.88
CA TYR A 28 -15.90 20.69 0.14
C TYR A 28 -16.71 19.40 -0.09
N ASP A 29 -17.25 19.21 -1.29
CA ASP A 29 -17.96 18.00 -1.68
C ASP A 29 -16.99 16.92 -2.19
N LEU A 30 -16.92 15.80 -1.46
CA LEU A 30 -16.10 14.65 -1.87
C LEU A 30 -16.74 13.87 -3.00
N ASP A 31 -18.07 13.82 -3.09
CA ASP A 31 -18.76 13.08 -4.15
C ASP A 31 -18.52 13.76 -5.50
N ALA A 32 -18.49 15.10 -5.53
CA ALA A 32 -18.12 15.87 -6.71
C ALA A 32 -16.69 15.58 -7.18
N LEU A 33 -15.71 15.49 -6.27
CA LEU A 33 -14.33 15.10 -6.59
C LEU A 33 -14.27 13.64 -7.06
N PHE A 34 -14.95 12.73 -6.37
CA PHE A 34 -14.94 11.29 -6.66
C PHE A 34 -15.78 10.91 -7.88
N ALA A 35 -16.55 11.83 -8.46
CA ALA A 35 -17.25 11.62 -9.73
C ALA A 35 -16.27 11.43 -10.90
N HIS A 36 -15.03 11.90 -10.78
CA HIS A 36 -13.99 11.74 -11.80
C HIS A 36 -13.65 10.25 -12.01
N ASP A 37 -13.22 9.89 -13.23
CA ASP A 37 -12.64 8.57 -13.48
C ASP A 37 -11.30 8.40 -12.76
N VAL A 38 -10.79 7.17 -12.71
CA VAL A 38 -9.58 6.81 -11.95
C VAL A 38 -8.37 7.62 -12.39
N ASP A 39 -8.17 7.81 -13.69
CA ASP A 39 -6.96 8.45 -14.22
C ASP A 39 -6.98 9.95 -14.00
N ALA A 40 -8.13 10.59 -14.25
CA ALA A 40 -8.36 12.00 -13.97
C ALA A 40 -8.19 12.29 -12.48
N LEU A 41 -8.81 11.48 -11.61
CA LEU A 41 -8.73 11.63 -10.17
C LEU A 41 -7.30 11.42 -9.65
N ARG A 42 -6.57 10.42 -10.17
CA ARG A 42 -5.16 10.16 -9.80
C ARG A 42 -4.26 11.34 -10.16
N LYS A 43 -4.37 11.84 -11.38
CA LYS A 43 -3.61 13.01 -11.85
C LYS A 43 -3.87 14.22 -10.97
N GLU A 44 -5.14 14.45 -10.63
CA GLU A 44 -5.56 15.55 -9.79
C GLU A 44 -5.03 15.42 -8.35
N LEU A 45 -5.18 14.26 -7.71
CA LEU A 45 -4.66 14.00 -6.37
C LEU A 45 -3.13 14.16 -6.30
N LEU A 46 -2.40 13.68 -7.30
CA LEU A 46 -0.94 13.83 -7.38
C LEU A 46 -0.47 15.28 -7.55
N SER A 47 -1.35 16.18 -8.01
CA SER A 47 -1.04 17.61 -8.08
C SER A 47 -1.05 18.29 -6.69
N ILE A 48 -1.64 17.65 -5.68
CA ILE A 48 -1.74 18.19 -4.32
C ILE A 48 -0.41 18.02 -3.59
N LYS A 49 0.17 19.14 -3.14
CA LYS A 49 1.46 19.14 -2.43
C LYS A 49 1.47 18.15 -1.25
N GLY A 50 2.36 17.17 -1.33
CA GLY A 50 2.58 16.17 -0.27
C GLY A 50 1.72 14.91 -0.41
N VAL A 51 0.83 14.84 -1.39
CA VAL A 51 0.18 13.60 -1.83
C VAL A 51 1.11 12.92 -2.82
N GLY A 52 1.51 11.69 -2.54
CA GLY A 52 2.27 10.84 -3.45
C GLY A 52 1.42 9.65 -3.91
N PRO A 53 1.97 8.77 -4.78
CA PRO A 53 1.23 7.66 -5.40
C PRO A 53 0.47 6.79 -4.39
N GLU A 54 1.14 6.34 -3.32
CA GLU A 54 0.51 5.52 -2.27
C GLU A 54 -0.71 6.22 -1.64
N THR A 55 -0.62 7.53 -1.38
CA THR A 55 -1.73 8.28 -0.78
C THR A 55 -2.84 8.56 -1.78
N ALA A 56 -2.50 8.92 -3.02
CA ALA A 56 -3.48 9.15 -4.08
C ALA A 56 -4.28 7.87 -4.35
N ASP A 57 -3.59 6.76 -4.54
CA ASP A 57 -4.20 5.47 -4.87
C ASP A 57 -5.00 4.93 -3.68
N SER A 58 -4.56 5.17 -2.44
CA SER A 58 -5.36 4.86 -1.24
C SER A 58 -6.67 5.64 -1.18
N ILE A 59 -6.66 6.94 -1.52
CA ILE A 59 -7.88 7.76 -1.58
C ILE A 59 -8.82 7.22 -2.66
N ILE A 60 -8.30 6.85 -3.83
CA ILE A 60 -9.11 6.31 -4.94
C ILE A 60 -9.71 4.94 -4.56
N LEU A 61 -8.89 4.04 -4.04
CA LEU A 61 -9.31 2.67 -3.72
C LEU A 61 -10.28 2.62 -2.54
N TYR A 62 -9.96 3.30 -1.43
CA TYR A 62 -10.75 3.21 -0.20
C TYR A 62 -11.74 4.35 -0.01
N GLY A 63 -11.43 5.56 -0.50
CA GLY A 63 -12.32 6.72 -0.38
C GLY A 63 -13.32 6.81 -1.52
N ALA A 64 -12.86 6.69 -2.77
CA ALA A 64 -13.70 6.79 -3.95
C ALA A 64 -14.28 5.43 -4.43
N HIS A 65 -13.88 4.32 -3.80
CA HIS A 65 -14.31 2.96 -4.13
C HIS A 65 -14.07 2.55 -5.60
N LYS A 66 -12.96 2.99 -6.20
CA LYS A 66 -12.61 2.68 -7.59
C LYS A 66 -11.40 1.72 -7.68
N PRO A 67 -11.33 0.86 -8.71
CA PRO A 67 -10.29 -0.15 -8.80
C PRO A 67 -8.96 0.44 -9.29
N ILE A 68 -8.05 0.65 -8.35
CA ILE A 68 -6.62 0.92 -8.53
C ILE A 68 -5.84 0.18 -7.44
N PHE A 69 -4.75 -0.50 -7.78
CA PHE A 69 -4.02 -1.30 -6.79
C PHE A 69 -3.01 -0.44 -6.01
N VAL A 70 -3.07 -0.44 -4.68
CA VAL A 70 -2.18 0.36 -3.82
C VAL A 70 -0.86 -0.37 -3.58
N ILE A 71 0.26 0.32 -3.79
CA ILE A 71 1.59 -0.20 -3.51
C ILE A 71 2.22 0.51 -2.31
N ASP A 72 2.32 -0.18 -1.19
CA ASP A 72 3.03 0.31 -0.01
C ASP A 72 4.40 -0.38 0.19
N ALA A 73 5.07 -0.03 1.28
CA ALA A 73 6.35 -0.66 1.63
C ALA A 73 6.21 -2.17 1.91
N TYR A 74 5.08 -2.61 2.47
CA TYR A 74 4.84 -4.03 2.73
C TYR A 74 4.69 -4.82 1.45
N THR A 75 3.94 -4.29 0.49
CA THR A 75 3.73 -4.90 -0.83
C THR A 75 5.06 -5.06 -1.56
N LYS A 76 5.87 -3.99 -1.63
CA LYS A 76 7.21 -4.05 -2.24
C LYS A 76 8.10 -5.10 -1.58
N GLN A 77 8.16 -5.10 -0.25
CA GLN A 77 9.00 -6.04 0.50
C GLN A 77 8.55 -7.49 0.30
N LEU A 78 7.25 -7.76 0.36
CA LEU A 78 6.72 -9.12 0.23
C LEU A 78 6.98 -9.67 -1.17
N MET A 79 6.63 -8.91 -2.21
CA MET A 79 6.79 -9.37 -3.59
C MET A 79 8.26 -9.62 -3.94
N ALA A 80 9.17 -8.79 -3.44
CA ALA A 80 10.61 -9.00 -3.60
C ALA A 80 11.10 -10.26 -2.85
N ARG A 81 10.61 -10.51 -1.63
CA ARG A 81 10.97 -11.72 -0.85
C ARG A 81 10.42 -13.00 -1.45
N LEU A 82 9.25 -12.94 -2.09
CA LEU A 82 8.67 -14.05 -2.83
C LEU A 82 9.37 -14.31 -4.17
N GLY A 83 10.30 -13.46 -4.59
CA GLY A 83 10.99 -13.59 -5.88
C GLY A 83 10.14 -13.22 -7.09
N LEU A 84 8.96 -12.63 -6.87
CA LEU A 84 8.04 -12.27 -7.96
C LEU A 84 8.48 -11.02 -8.72
N VAL A 85 9.25 -10.15 -8.07
CA VAL A 85 9.75 -8.90 -8.64
C VAL A 85 11.16 -8.59 -8.14
N SER A 86 11.86 -7.73 -8.87
CA SER A 86 13.20 -7.28 -8.46
C SER A 86 13.13 -6.31 -7.27
N ASN A 87 14.19 -6.28 -6.46
CA ASN A 87 14.32 -5.34 -5.33
C ASN A 87 14.26 -3.85 -5.75
N GLY A 88 14.53 -3.54 -7.02
CA GLY A 88 14.54 -2.19 -7.57
C GLY A 88 13.26 -1.79 -8.29
N ILE A 89 12.20 -2.61 -8.24
CA ILE A 89 10.96 -2.33 -8.96
C ILE A 89 10.37 -0.98 -8.55
N THR A 90 9.91 -0.21 -9.53
CA THR A 90 9.28 1.08 -9.29
C THR A 90 7.87 0.89 -8.71
N TYR A 91 7.27 1.97 -8.21
CA TYR A 91 5.88 1.93 -7.76
C TYR A 91 4.94 1.53 -8.91
N ASP A 92 5.07 2.23 -10.04
CA ASP A 92 4.16 2.08 -11.18
C ASP A 92 4.33 0.72 -11.86
N ASP A 93 5.56 0.20 -11.97
CA ASP A 93 5.79 -1.14 -12.53
C ASP A 93 5.17 -2.24 -11.65
N LEU A 94 5.26 -2.10 -10.32
CA LEU A 94 4.66 -3.07 -9.41
C LEU A 94 3.14 -2.97 -9.40
N GLN A 95 2.58 -1.76 -9.49
CA GLN A 95 1.13 -1.58 -9.66
C GLN A 95 0.64 -2.23 -10.95
N ALA A 96 1.33 -1.98 -12.07
CA ALA A 96 1.00 -2.59 -13.35
C ALA A 96 1.08 -4.12 -13.30
N PHE A 97 2.05 -4.69 -12.57
CA PHE A 97 2.12 -6.13 -12.33
C PHE A 97 0.85 -6.67 -11.66
N PHE A 98 0.34 -6.03 -10.61
CA PHE A 98 -0.91 -6.47 -9.97
C PHE A 98 -2.12 -6.29 -10.88
N GLU A 99 -2.27 -5.12 -11.51
CA GLU A 99 -3.45 -4.82 -12.34
C GLU A 99 -3.50 -5.66 -13.63
N ALA A 100 -2.36 -6.17 -14.11
CA ALA A 100 -2.30 -7.09 -15.23
C ALA A 100 -2.65 -8.55 -14.84
N ASN A 101 -2.51 -8.92 -13.56
CA ASN A 101 -2.65 -10.30 -13.09
C ASN A 101 -3.87 -10.54 -12.19
N LEU A 102 -4.64 -9.51 -11.86
CA LEU A 102 -5.84 -9.59 -11.04
C LEU A 102 -7.07 -9.06 -11.79
N PRO A 103 -8.26 -9.64 -11.56
CA PRO A 103 -9.52 -9.02 -11.96
C PRO A 103 -9.63 -7.58 -11.45
N ARG A 104 -10.10 -6.66 -12.31
CA ARG A 104 -10.22 -5.24 -11.98
C ARG A 104 -11.46 -4.97 -11.13
N GLU A 105 -11.42 -5.41 -9.88
CA GLU A 105 -12.52 -5.34 -8.92
C GLU A 105 -12.08 -4.61 -7.66
N THR A 106 -12.80 -3.55 -7.27
CA THR A 106 -12.46 -2.73 -6.10
C THR A 106 -12.37 -3.58 -4.82
N ALA A 107 -13.34 -4.45 -4.59
CA ALA A 107 -13.38 -5.30 -3.38
C ALA A 107 -12.18 -6.26 -3.32
N LEU A 108 -11.79 -6.84 -4.46
CA LEU A 108 -10.61 -7.70 -4.54
C LEU A 108 -9.34 -6.92 -4.21
N PHE A 109 -9.15 -5.74 -4.79
CA PHE A 109 -7.96 -4.92 -4.52
C PHE A 109 -7.88 -4.48 -3.05
N GLN A 110 -9.01 -4.10 -2.46
CA GLN A 110 -9.10 -3.74 -1.05
C GLN A 110 -8.70 -4.90 -0.13
N GLU A 111 -9.25 -6.10 -0.38
CA GLU A 111 -8.97 -7.30 0.42
C GLU A 111 -7.52 -7.76 0.23
N TYR A 112 -7.05 -7.83 -1.02
CA TYR A 112 -5.69 -8.28 -1.31
C TYR A 112 -4.64 -7.37 -0.63
N HIS A 113 -4.79 -6.05 -0.76
CA HIS A 113 -3.91 -5.10 -0.09
C HIS A 113 -3.98 -5.27 1.45
N ALA A 114 -5.18 -5.41 2.02
CA ALA A 114 -5.34 -5.64 3.46
C ALA A 114 -4.64 -6.93 3.95
N GLN A 115 -4.73 -8.03 3.18
CA GLN A 115 -4.09 -9.29 3.51
C GLN A 115 -2.57 -9.22 3.41
N ILE A 116 -2.00 -8.51 2.42
CA ILE A 116 -0.56 -8.23 2.36
C ILE A 116 -0.12 -7.48 3.61
N VAL A 117 -0.79 -6.38 3.95
CA VAL A 117 -0.44 -5.55 5.10
C VAL A 117 -0.51 -6.37 6.39
N HIS A 118 -1.59 -7.14 6.57
CA HIS A 118 -1.76 -8.04 7.72
C HIS A 118 -0.63 -9.07 7.81
N HIS A 119 -0.32 -9.74 6.70
CA HIS A 119 0.73 -10.75 6.64
C HIS A 119 2.11 -10.16 6.95
N CYS A 120 2.44 -9.01 6.38
CA CYS A 120 3.73 -8.36 6.60
C CYS A 120 3.86 -7.76 7.99
N HIS A 121 2.77 -7.26 8.58
CA HIS A 121 2.77 -6.75 9.94
C HIS A 121 2.95 -7.87 10.97
N ASN A 122 2.31 -9.03 10.77
CA ASN A 122 2.29 -10.09 11.78
C ASN A 122 3.36 -11.17 11.56
N THR A 123 3.67 -11.49 10.31
CA THR A 123 4.53 -12.63 9.93
C THR A 123 5.77 -12.19 9.17
N CYS A 124 5.62 -11.56 8.00
CA CYS A 124 6.72 -11.19 7.11
C CYS A 124 7.33 -9.83 7.46
N GLN A 125 7.63 -9.62 8.74
CA GLN A 125 8.16 -8.36 9.28
C GLN A 125 9.62 -8.13 8.86
N LYS A 126 10.25 -7.03 9.31
CA LYS A 126 11.67 -6.76 9.04
C LYS A 126 12.56 -7.95 9.44
N ALA A 127 12.32 -8.53 10.61
CA ALA A 127 12.80 -9.85 11.01
C ALA A 127 11.62 -10.84 10.90
N PRO A 128 11.50 -11.59 9.79
CA PRO A 128 10.31 -12.38 9.52
C PRO A 128 10.23 -13.64 10.40
N LEU A 129 9.01 -14.02 10.77
CA LEU A 129 8.69 -15.27 11.45
C LEU A 129 8.34 -16.33 10.38
N CYS A 130 9.35 -16.86 9.70
CA CYS A 130 9.14 -17.77 8.56
C CYS A 130 8.57 -19.14 8.96
N ALA A 131 8.84 -19.60 10.19
CA ALA A 131 8.28 -20.84 10.71
C ALA A 131 6.75 -20.70 10.83
N GLY A 132 6.01 -21.53 10.07
CA GLY A 132 4.55 -21.46 10.01
C GLY A 132 3.99 -20.37 9.08
N CYS A 133 4.83 -19.69 8.31
CA CYS A 133 4.36 -18.77 7.28
C CYS A 133 3.63 -19.54 6.17
N PRO A 134 2.39 -19.18 5.80
CA PRO A 134 1.63 -19.89 4.76
C PRO A 134 2.26 -19.79 3.36
N LEU A 135 3.16 -18.84 3.15
CA LEU A 135 3.84 -18.62 1.87
C LEU A 135 5.24 -19.24 1.81
N VAL A 136 5.69 -19.94 2.86
CA VAL A 136 7.08 -20.41 3.00
C VAL A 136 7.54 -21.29 1.83
N THR A 137 6.66 -22.15 1.30
CA THR A 137 6.94 -23.04 0.17
C THR A 137 7.12 -22.32 -1.15
N HIS A 138 6.66 -21.07 -1.25
CA HIS A 138 6.72 -20.22 -2.45
C HIS A 138 7.60 -18.99 -2.23
N CYS A 139 8.47 -19.00 -1.22
CA CYS A 139 9.24 -17.84 -0.80
C CYS A 139 10.74 -18.00 -1.08
N ASP A 140 11.23 -17.35 -2.13
CA ASP A 140 12.65 -17.35 -2.53
C ASP A 140 13.58 -16.88 -1.43
N PHE A 141 13.15 -15.93 -0.59
CA PHE A 141 13.94 -15.45 0.57
C PHE A 141 14.34 -16.58 1.53
N VAL A 142 13.49 -17.60 1.70
CA VAL A 142 13.80 -18.76 2.55
C VAL A 142 14.60 -19.81 1.77
N GLN A 143 14.27 -20.02 0.49
CA GLN A 143 14.93 -21.03 -0.35
C GLN A 143 16.38 -20.68 -0.67
N MET A 144 16.71 -19.39 -0.78
CA MET A 144 18.05 -18.88 -1.06
C MET A 144 18.92 -18.66 0.19
N ALA A 145 18.35 -18.81 1.39
CA ALA A 145 19.11 -18.63 2.62
C ALA A 145 19.90 -19.91 2.98
N PRO A 146 21.23 -19.85 3.16
CA PRO A 146 21.96 -20.99 3.72
C PRO A 146 21.44 -21.28 5.14
N LEU A 147 21.16 -22.55 5.41
CA LEU A 147 20.69 -23.06 6.72
C LEU A 147 21.66 -22.62 7.84
N PRO A 148 21.23 -22.10 9.03
CA PRO A 148 19.89 -22.12 9.62
C PRO A 148 19.38 -20.72 10.06
N LEU A 149 18.26 -20.25 9.48
CA LEU A 149 17.47 -19.12 10.01
C LEU A 149 16.13 -19.55 10.62
N LEU A 150 15.99 -20.84 10.97
CA LEU A 150 14.93 -21.32 11.87
C LEU A 150 15.32 -21.01 13.33
N ALA A 151 15.52 -19.74 13.64
CA ALA A 151 15.58 -19.29 15.02
C ALA A 151 14.15 -19.28 15.57
N VAL A 152 13.74 -20.43 16.12
CA VAL A 152 12.60 -20.52 17.04
C VAL A 152 12.86 -19.51 18.16
N ARG A 153 12.06 -18.44 18.24
CA ARG A 153 12.02 -17.64 19.46
C ARG A 153 11.26 -18.45 20.51
N PRO A 154 11.83 -18.70 21.70
CA PRO A 154 11.03 -19.28 22.77
C PRO A 154 9.94 -18.28 23.17
N SER A 155 8.73 -18.78 23.32
CA SER A 155 7.61 -18.06 23.96
C SER A 155 7.97 -17.71 25.42
N PRO A 156 7.37 -16.64 26.00
CA PRO A 156 7.64 -16.23 27.36
C PRO A 156 7.24 -17.28 28.40
#